data_AF-G7VAT4-F1
#
_entry.id   AF-G7VAT4-F1
#
_cell.length_a   1.000
_cell.length_b   1.000
_cell.length_c   1.000
_cell.angle_alpha   90.00
_cell.angle_beta   90.00
_cell.angle_gamma   90.00
#
_symmetry.space_group_name_H-M   'P 1'
#
loop_
_entity.id
_entity.type
_entity.pdbx_description
1 polymer ?
#
loop_
_entity_poly.entity_id
_entity_poly.type
_entity_poly.pdbx_seq_one_letter_code
_entity_poly.pdbx_strand_id
1 'polypeptide(L)'
;MFFGRQYSEEELRLIRCIEEVVAGSGGGSDDRCLRAAAEYLCRKRLGEAASLDKIAARHGVQLLCVYRWYSKLFQMGYRYPRDEFEHHLETVRKIYGEAVAEEVRRLYEFLKSKGAVQGLKPGGVVAALLYYAAKKHRFKYDVVKAAYEFDTYPETVEKNIVLFQWYIHGII
;
A
#
# COMPACT_ATOMS: atom_id res chain seq x y z
N MET A 1 4.95 39.98 -7.12
CA MET A 1 3.96 39.34 -8.01
C MET A 1 4.04 37.84 -7.78
N PHE A 2 3.10 37.27 -7.04
CA PHE A 2 3.03 35.81 -6.84
C PHE A 2 2.32 35.21 -8.04
N PHE A 3 3.04 34.44 -8.85
CA PHE A 3 2.44 33.58 -9.87
C PHE A 3 1.51 32.59 -9.16
N GLY A 4 0.20 32.79 -9.31
CA GLY A 4 -0.81 31.86 -8.83
C GLY A 4 -0.75 30.58 -9.66
N ARG A 5 0.05 29.60 -9.22
CA ARG A 5 -0.14 28.22 -9.66
C ARG A 5 -1.54 27.80 -9.24
N GLN A 6 -2.41 27.52 -10.21
CA GLN A 6 -3.64 26.78 -9.96
C GLN A 6 -3.23 25.36 -9.62
N TYR A 7 -3.32 25.02 -8.33
CA TYR A 7 -3.15 23.65 -7.86
C TYR A 7 -4.42 22.86 -8.18
N SER A 8 -4.26 21.61 -8.62
CA SER A 8 -5.39 20.69 -8.72
C SER A 8 -5.97 20.38 -7.33
N GLU A 9 -7.20 19.90 -7.27
CA GLU A 9 -7.83 19.51 -5.99
C GLU A 9 -7.02 18.42 -5.26
N GLU A 10 -6.36 17.54 -6.00
CA GLU A 10 -5.47 16.50 -5.49
C GLU A 10 -4.18 17.09 -4.90
N GLU A 11 -3.58 18.08 -5.56
CA GLU A 11 -2.40 18.78 -5.05
C GLU A 11 -2.72 19.55 -3.77
N LEU A 12 -3.90 20.17 -3.67
CA LEU A 12 -4.35 20.85 -2.46
C LEU A 12 -4.55 19.88 -1.29
N ARG A 13 -5.10 18.68 -1.55
CA ARG A 13 -5.24 17.63 -0.52
C ARG A 13 -3.88 17.14 -0.04
N LEU A 14 -2.92 16.98 -0.94
CA LEU A 14 -1.55 16.59 -0.61
C LEU A 14 -0.87 17.65 0.25
N ILE A 15 -0.92 18.92 -0.16
CA ILE A 15 -0.32 20.05 0.57
C ILE A 15 -0.89 20.12 2.00
N ARG A 16 -2.22 20.07 2.13
CA ARG A 16 -2.90 20.12 3.43
C ARG A 16 -2.48 18.99 4.36
N CYS A 17 -2.40 17.75 3.84
CA CYS A 17 -1.95 16.61 4.62
C CYS A 17 -0.50 16.78 5.10
N ILE A 18 0.39 17.29 4.23
CA ILE A 18 1.81 17.51 4.60
C ILE A 18 1.90 18.54 5.72
N GLU A 19 1.17 19.65 5.59
CA GLU A 19 1.16 20.73 6.59
C GLU A 19 0.66 20.23 7.95
N GLU A 20 -0.43 19.46 7.98
CA GLU A 20 -0.97 18.86 9.21
C GLU A 20 0.03 17.91 9.90
N VAL A 21 0.70 17.07 9.11
CA VAL A 21 1.71 16.13 9.63
C VAL A 21 2.93 16.88 10.16
N VAL A 22 3.45 17.85 9.41
CA VAL A 22 4.62 18.64 9.84
C VAL A 22 4.30 19.44 11.11
N ALA A 23 3.13 20.10 11.16
CA ALA A 23 2.73 20.93 12.29
C ALA A 23 2.58 20.12 13.59
N GLY A 24 2.00 18.92 13.54
CA GLY A 24 1.82 18.09 14.73
C GLY A 24 3.01 17.20 15.10
N SER A 25 4.07 17.17 14.28
CA SER A 25 5.27 16.35 14.55
C SER A 25 6.34 17.04 15.40
N GLY A 26 6.14 18.33 15.74
CA GLY A 26 7.07 19.11 16.57
C GLY A 26 8.46 19.33 15.95
N GLY A 27 8.65 18.98 14.67
CA GLY A 27 9.85 19.31 13.92
C GLY A 27 9.78 20.75 13.41
N GLY A 28 10.93 21.41 13.26
CA GLY A 28 10.98 22.76 12.69
C GLY A 28 10.40 22.78 11.28
N SER A 29 9.68 23.85 10.94
CA SER A 29 9.11 24.08 9.60
C SER A 29 10.14 23.93 8.46
N ASP A 30 11.43 24.06 8.77
CA ASP A 30 12.55 23.98 7.83
C ASP A 30 13.22 22.59 7.74
N ASP A 31 12.73 21.58 8.45
CA ASP A 31 13.27 20.22 8.33
C ASP A 31 12.81 19.56 7.02
N ARG A 32 13.70 19.65 6.02
CA ARG A 32 13.51 19.07 4.68
C ARG A 32 13.34 17.55 4.72
N CYS A 33 13.92 16.85 5.70
CA CYS A 33 13.73 15.41 5.82
C CYS A 33 12.35 15.06 6.38
N LEU A 34 11.85 15.84 7.34
CA LEU A 34 10.49 15.71 7.85
C LEU A 34 9.46 16.00 6.74
N ARG A 35 9.64 17.07 5.96
CA ARG A 35 8.76 17.40 4.82
C ARG A 35 8.75 16.29 3.77
N ALA A 36 9.92 15.73 3.43
CA ALA A 36 10.01 14.60 2.51
C ALA A 36 9.29 13.34 3.06
N ALA A 37 9.44 13.06 4.36
CA ALA A 37 8.77 11.92 5.00
C ALA A 37 7.24 12.11 5.09
N ALA A 38 6.80 13.33 5.39
CA ALA A 38 5.39 13.72 5.38
C ALA A 38 4.79 13.66 3.98
N GLU A 39 5.50 14.13 2.94
CA GLU A 39 5.05 13.99 1.55
C GLU A 39 4.92 12.51 1.16
N TYR A 40 5.89 11.67 1.50
CA TYR A 40 5.78 10.23 1.28
C TYR A 40 4.53 9.65 1.95
N LEU A 41 4.31 10.00 3.22
CA LEU A 41 3.18 9.55 4.01
C LEU A 41 1.83 10.02 3.42
N CYS A 42 1.76 11.26 2.96
CA CYS A 42 0.53 11.83 2.44
C CYS A 42 0.23 11.34 1.02
N ARG A 43 1.24 11.15 0.18
CA ARG A 43 1.06 10.64 -1.18
C ARG A 43 0.43 9.26 -1.19
N LYS A 44 0.99 8.30 -0.45
CA LYS A 44 0.28 7.01 -0.42
C LYS A 44 -1.02 7.06 0.41
N ARG A 45 -1.21 7.99 1.37
CA ARG A 45 -2.54 8.16 2.03
C ARG A 45 -3.62 8.47 0.99
N LEU A 46 -3.23 9.16 -0.08
CA LEU A 46 -4.06 9.46 -1.25
C LEU A 46 -4.05 8.33 -2.31
N GLY A 47 -3.43 7.18 -2.01
CA GLY A 47 -3.36 6.02 -2.91
C GLY A 47 -2.34 6.14 -4.04
N GLU A 48 -1.43 7.11 -4.00
CA GLU A 48 -0.43 7.30 -5.04
C GLU A 48 0.76 6.34 -4.88
N ALA A 49 1.20 5.74 -6.00
CA ALA A 49 2.45 5.01 -6.08
C ALA A 49 3.64 5.98 -5.94
N ALA A 50 4.13 6.14 -4.71
CA ALA A 50 5.22 7.05 -4.38
C ALA A 50 6.48 6.29 -3.96
N SER A 51 7.62 6.67 -4.55
CA SER A 51 8.93 6.10 -4.25
C SER A 51 9.71 7.00 -3.30
N LEU A 52 10.20 6.45 -2.19
CA LEU A 52 10.85 7.21 -1.11
C LEU A 52 12.15 7.89 -1.58
N ASP A 53 12.93 7.21 -2.43
CA ASP A 53 14.15 7.70 -3.09
C ASP A 53 13.87 8.90 -4.01
N LYS A 54 12.81 8.84 -4.84
CA LYS A 54 12.42 9.94 -5.73
C LYS A 54 11.96 11.17 -4.94
N ILE A 55 11.27 10.97 -3.81
CA ILE A 55 10.91 12.07 -2.92
C ILE A 55 12.16 12.66 -2.26
N ALA A 56 13.04 11.82 -1.71
CA ALA A 56 14.28 12.28 -1.09
C ALA A 56 15.14 13.12 -2.06
N ALA A 57 15.26 12.67 -3.31
CA ALA A 57 15.97 13.40 -4.36
C ALA A 57 15.33 14.77 -4.68
N ARG A 58 13.99 14.85 -4.77
CA ARG A 58 13.26 16.12 -5.01
C ARG A 58 13.46 17.14 -3.91
N HIS A 59 13.59 16.69 -2.66
CA HIS A 59 13.85 17.55 -1.50
C HIS A 59 15.35 17.81 -1.26
N GLY A 60 16.24 17.18 -2.04
CA GLY A 60 17.69 17.32 -1.91
C GLY A 60 18.24 16.74 -0.60
N VAL A 61 17.63 15.68 -0.08
CA VAL A 61 17.98 15.05 1.21
C VAL A 61 18.39 13.59 1.04
N GLN A 62 19.16 13.06 1.99
CA GLN A 62 19.53 11.65 1.99
C GLN A 62 18.33 10.76 2.32
N LEU A 63 18.21 9.64 1.60
CA LEU A 63 17.15 8.64 1.81
C LEU A 63 17.05 8.18 3.27
N LEU A 64 18.19 7.95 3.92
CA LEU A 64 18.25 7.50 5.31
C LEU A 64 17.62 8.52 6.27
N CYS A 65 17.76 9.82 5.98
CA CYS A 65 17.18 10.89 6.78
C CYS A 65 15.65 10.88 6.70
N VAL A 66 15.12 10.70 5.48
CA VAL A 66 13.68 10.56 5.24
C VAL A 66 13.13 9.32 5.93
N TYR A 67 13.85 8.20 5.85
CA TYR A 67 13.45 6.95 6.49
C TYR A 67 13.37 7.08 8.02
N ARG A 68 14.37 7.71 8.67
CA ARG A 68 14.36 7.94 10.12
C ARG A 68 13.16 8.77 10.56
N TRP A 69 12.83 9.82 9.82
CA TRP A 69 11.64 10.62 10.10
C TRP A 69 10.36 9.86 9.84
N TYR A 70 10.28 9.10 8.76
CA TYR A 70 9.13 8.24 8.48
C TYR A 70 8.88 7.22 9.61
N SER A 71 9.92 6.55 10.11
CA SER A 71 9.82 5.67 11.27
C SER A 71 9.35 6.41 12.53
N LYS A 72 9.84 7.64 12.75
CA LYS A 72 9.42 8.47 13.88
C LYS A 72 7.96 8.92 13.77
N LEU A 73 7.52 9.37 12.59
CA LEU A 73 6.12 9.70 12.29
C LEU A 73 5.20 8.51 12.58
N PHE A 74 5.62 7.32 12.15
CA PHE A 74 4.89 6.09 12.42
C PHE A 74 4.77 5.79 13.94
N GLN A 75 5.85 5.98 14.71
CA GLN A 75 5.84 5.87 16.17
C GLN A 75 4.95 6.91 16.84
N MET A 76 4.85 8.12 16.27
CA MET A 76 3.98 9.20 16.72
C MET A 76 2.51 9.00 16.37
N GLY A 77 2.15 7.88 15.74
CA GLY A 77 0.76 7.56 15.40
C GLY A 77 0.29 8.16 14.08
N TYR A 78 1.17 8.83 13.32
CA TYR A 78 0.93 9.17 11.92
C TYR A 78 1.03 7.91 11.06
N ARG A 79 0.01 7.07 11.21
CA ARG A 79 -0.17 5.86 10.41
C ARG A 79 -0.90 6.19 9.12
N TYR A 80 -0.69 5.32 8.16
CA TYR A 80 -1.46 5.25 6.91
C TYR A 80 -2.94 4.96 7.15
N PRO A 81 -3.84 5.18 6.16
CA PRO A 81 -5.16 4.60 6.22
C PRO A 81 -5.00 3.08 6.32
N ARG A 82 -5.84 2.51 7.18
CA ARG A 82 -5.56 1.48 8.17
C ARG A 82 -5.27 0.05 7.71
N ASP A 83 -5.26 -0.28 6.43
CA ASP A 83 -5.00 -1.66 5.99
C ASP A 83 -4.50 -1.69 4.54
N GLU A 84 -3.22 -2.03 4.34
CA GLU A 84 -2.64 -2.22 2.99
C GLU A 84 -3.40 -3.30 2.22
N PHE A 85 -3.99 -4.27 2.94
CA PHE A 85 -4.92 -5.22 2.37
C PHE A 85 -6.18 -4.53 1.80
N GLU A 86 -6.83 -3.62 2.54
CA GLU A 86 -8.02 -2.91 2.06
C GLU A 86 -7.72 -2.02 0.84
N HIS A 87 -6.54 -1.41 0.79
CA HIS A 87 -6.12 -0.66 -0.40
C HIS A 87 -5.99 -1.56 -1.64
N HIS A 88 -5.34 -2.72 -1.50
CA HIS A 88 -5.27 -3.69 -2.59
C HIS A 88 -6.65 -4.29 -2.91
N LEU A 89 -7.52 -4.44 -1.91
CA LEU A 89 -8.89 -4.90 -2.10
C LEU A 89 -9.74 -3.91 -2.89
N GLU A 90 -9.59 -2.61 -2.67
CA GLU A 90 -10.21 -1.57 -3.50
C GLU A 90 -9.71 -1.64 -4.95
N THR A 91 -8.42 -1.93 -5.16
CA THR A 91 -7.86 -2.16 -6.49
C THR A 91 -8.51 -3.38 -7.15
N VAL A 92 -8.67 -4.48 -6.41
CA VAL A 92 -9.39 -5.67 -6.90
C VAL A 92 -10.83 -5.31 -7.26
N ARG A 93 -11.53 -4.55 -6.41
CA ARG A 93 -12.91 -4.10 -6.64
C ARG A 93 -13.03 -3.29 -7.93
N LYS A 94 -12.09 -2.38 -8.20
CA LYS A 94 -12.08 -1.54 -9.41
C LYS A 94 -11.79 -2.34 -10.68
N ILE A 95 -10.87 -3.31 -10.64
CA ILE A 95 -10.41 -4.03 -11.84
C ILE A 95 -11.29 -5.25 -12.14
N TYR A 96 -11.65 -6.02 -11.11
CA TYR A 96 -12.30 -7.33 -11.23
C TYR A 96 -13.75 -7.34 -10.74
N GLY A 97 -14.20 -6.25 -10.11
CA GLY A 97 -15.58 -6.07 -9.63
C GLY A 97 -15.79 -6.49 -8.16
N GLU A 98 -16.92 -6.05 -7.61
CA GLU A 98 -17.28 -6.24 -6.19
C GLU A 98 -17.28 -7.71 -5.76
N ALA A 99 -17.84 -8.60 -6.60
CA ALA A 99 -17.97 -10.01 -6.27
C ALA A 99 -16.60 -10.69 -6.08
N VAL A 100 -15.59 -10.29 -6.86
CA VAL A 100 -14.23 -10.82 -6.75
C VAL A 100 -13.53 -10.25 -5.51
N ALA A 101 -13.75 -8.96 -5.22
CA ALA A 101 -13.21 -8.34 -4.01
C ALA A 101 -13.76 -9.00 -2.73
N GLU A 102 -15.06 -9.23 -2.64
CA GLU A 102 -15.65 -9.91 -1.49
C GLU A 102 -15.16 -11.37 -1.34
N GLU A 103 -14.92 -12.07 -2.45
CA GLU A 103 -14.29 -13.39 -2.41
C GLU A 103 -12.86 -13.34 -1.84
N VAL A 104 -12.05 -12.38 -2.29
CA VAL A 104 -10.68 -12.17 -1.77
C VAL A 104 -10.72 -11.84 -0.28
N ARG A 105 -11.62 -10.95 0.15
CA ARG A 105 -11.82 -10.61 1.57
C ARG A 105 -12.18 -11.84 2.40
N ARG A 106 -13.13 -12.64 1.92
CA ARG A 106 -13.56 -13.88 2.58
C ARG A 106 -12.40 -14.87 2.77
N LEU A 107 -11.60 -15.07 1.72
CA LEU A 107 -10.43 -15.96 1.78
C LEU A 107 -9.35 -15.42 2.71
N TYR A 108 -9.11 -14.10 2.69
CA TYR A 108 -8.16 -13.45 3.58
C TYR A 108 -8.53 -13.63 5.04
N GLU A 109 -9.77 -13.34 5.42
CA GLU A 109 -10.23 -13.50 6.81
C GLU A 109 -10.20 -14.97 7.26
N PHE A 110 -10.52 -15.91 6.36
CA PHE A 110 -10.35 -17.34 6.63
C PHE A 110 -8.89 -17.69 6.94
N LEU A 111 -7.95 -17.32 6.06
CA LEU A 111 -6.52 -17.61 6.25
C LEU A 111 -5.93 -16.88 7.47
N LYS A 112 -6.39 -15.67 7.74
CA LYS A 112 -6.04 -14.88 8.93
C LYS A 112 -6.50 -15.55 10.21
N SER A 113 -7.70 -16.12 10.25
CA SER A 113 -8.17 -16.92 11.40
C SER A 113 -7.31 -18.16 11.67
N LYS A 114 -6.57 -18.65 10.66
CA LYS A 114 -5.63 -19.77 10.74
C LYS A 114 -4.18 -19.34 10.98
N GLY A 115 -3.90 -18.04 11.09
CA GLY A 115 -2.54 -17.50 11.21
C GLY A 115 -1.70 -17.58 9.93
N ALA A 116 -2.27 -17.99 8.79
CA ALA A 116 -1.54 -18.31 7.56
C ALA A 116 -1.01 -17.08 6.79
N VAL A 117 -1.50 -15.88 7.11
CA VAL A 117 -1.09 -14.62 6.47
C VAL A 117 -0.17 -13.76 7.34
N GLN A 118 0.13 -14.19 8.58
CA GLN A 118 0.94 -13.41 9.50
C GLN A 118 2.38 -13.26 8.99
N GLY A 119 2.86 -12.02 8.87
CA GLY A 119 4.21 -11.72 8.40
C GLY A 119 4.40 -11.74 6.87
N LEU A 120 3.34 -11.99 6.09
CA LEU A 120 3.38 -11.92 4.63
C LEU A 120 3.11 -10.49 4.13
N LYS A 121 3.74 -10.10 3.01
CA LYS A 121 3.47 -8.80 2.36
C LYS A 121 2.04 -8.81 1.79
N PRO A 122 1.17 -7.83 2.15
CA PRO A 122 -0.23 -7.80 1.72
C PRO A 122 -0.45 -7.88 0.21
N GLY A 123 0.36 -7.20 -0.61
CA GLY A 123 0.27 -7.30 -2.07
C GLY A 123 0.47 -8.72 -2.60
N GLY A 124 1.43 -9.47 -2.06
CA GLY A 124 1.65 -10.88 -2.39
C GLY A 124 0.53 -11.80 -1.88
N VAL A 125 -0.12 -11.45 -0.77
CA VAL A 125 -1.29 -12.17 -0.27
C VAL A 125 -2.47 -11.95 -1.20
N VAL A 126 -2.79 -10.70 -1.55
CA VAL A 126 -3.91 -10.37 -2.44
C VAL A 126 -3.73 -10.96 -3.83
N ALA A 127 -2.54 -10.86 -4.41
CA ALA A 127 -2.23 -11.46 -5.72
C ALA A 127 -2.46 -12.98 -5.72
N ALA A 128 -2.08 -13.67 -4.64
CA ALA A 128 -2.30 -15.11 -4.50
C ALA A 128 -3.77 -15.46 -4.23
N LEU A 129 -4.49 -14.65 -3.45
CA LEU A 129 -5.93 -14.85 -3.22
C LEU A 129 -6.74 -14.64 -4.50
N LEU A 130 -6.32 -13.71 -5.35
CA LEU A 130 -6.93 -13.45 -6.64
C LEU A 130 -6.87 -14.67 -7.57
N TYR A 131 -5.86 -15.54 -7.45
CA TYR A 131 -5.81 -16.82 -8.18
C TYR A 131 -7.01 -17.73 -7.84
N TYR A 132 -7.33 -17.86 -6.56
CA TYR A 132 -8.48 -18.66 -6.11
C TYR A 132 -9.81 -18.03 -6.50
N ALA A 133 -9.92 -16.71 -6.37
CA ALA A 133 -11.08 -15.98 -6.84
C ALA A 133 -11.27 -16.12 -8.36
N ALA A 134 -10.19 -16.08 -9.14
CA ALA A 134 -10.21 -16.31 -10.59
C ALA A 134 -10.75 -17.68 -10.97
N LYS A 135 -10.33 -18.73 -10.25
CA LYS A 135 -10.85 -20.09 -10.46
C LYS A 135 -12.35 -20.18 -10.19
N LYS A 136 -12.85 -19.52 -9.15
CA LYS A 136 -14.27 -19.49 -8.79
C LYS A 136 -15.11 -18.69 -9.80
N HIS A 137 -14.64 -17.52 -10.17
CA HIS A 137 -15.33 -16.57 -11.06
C HIS A 137 -15.03 -16.81 -12.55
N ARG A 138 -14.25 -17.84 -12.90
CA ARG A 138 -13.93 -18.30 -14.26
C ARG A 138 -13.29 -17.23 -15.15
N PHE A 139 -12.39 -16.42 -14.60
CA PHE A 139 -11.58 -15.50 -15.41
C PHE A 139 -10.11 -15.97 -15.49
N LYS A 140 -9.41 -15.52 -16.55
CA LYS A 140 -8.01 -15.88 -16.77
C LYS A 140 -7.12 -15.18 -15.74
N TYR A 141 -6.36 -15.95 -14.99
CA TYR A 141 -5.35 -15.45 -14.07
C TYR A 141 -3.96 -15.49 -14.71
N ASP A 142 -3.18 -14.43 -14.52
CA ASP A 142 -1.79 -14.32 -14.94
C ASP A 142 -0.96 -13.87 -13.73
N VAL A 143 -0.04 -14.72 -13.30
CA VAL A 143 0.75 -14.51 -12.08
C VAL A 143 1.71 -13.33 -12.21
N VAL A 144 2.28 -13.11 -13.41
CA VAL A 144 3.23 -12.01 -13.65
C VAL A 144 2.48 -10.68 -13.66
N LYS A 145 1.31 -10.66 -14.31
CA LYS A 145 0.44 -9.48 -14.32
C LYS A 145 -0.04 -9.13 -12.92
N ALA A 146 -0.54 -10.11 -12.16
CA ALA A 146 -1.00 -9.90 -10.79
C ALA A 146 0.15 -9.43 -9.88
N ALA A 147 1.33 -10.03 -10.01
CA ALA A 147 2.49 -9.61 -9.22
C ALA A 147 2.85 -8.13 -9.45
N TYR A 148 2.84 -7.70 -10.72
CA TYR A 148 3.08 -6.30 -11.07
C TYR A 148 1.97 -5.37 -10.53
N GLU A 149 0.70 -5.75 -10.66
CA GLU A 149 -0.45 -4.96 -10.20
C GLU A 149 -0.45 -4.72 -8.68
N PHE A 150 0.08 -5.65 -7.90
CA PHE A 150 0.11 -5.57 -6.43
C PHE A 150 1.51 -5.35 -5.85
N ASP A 151 2.44 -4.77 -6.63
CA ASP A 151 3.80 -4.40 -6.20
C ASP A 151 4.55 -5.55 -5.52
N THR A 152 4.59 -6.71 -6.16
CA THR A 152 5.26 -7.91 -5.62
C THR A 152 6.00 -8.70 -6.71
N TYR A 153 6.71 -9.74 -6.30
CA TYR A 153 7.46 -10.61 -7.19
C TYR A 153 6.62 -11.84 -7.55
N PRO A 154 6.61 -12.30 -8.82
CA PRO A 154 5.87 -13.50 -9.24
C PRO A 154 6.15 -14.72 -8.34
N GLU A 155 7.40 -14.93 -7.95
CA GLU A 155 7.84 -16.03 -7.09
C GLU A 155 7.21 -15.95 -5.69
N THR A 156 6.98 -14.74 -5.18
CA THR A 156 6.28 -14.53 -3.91
C THR A 156 4.81 -14.93 -4.03
N VAL A 157 4.18 -14.62 -5.17
CA VAL A 157 2.79 -14.97 -5.44
C VAL A 157 2.64 -16.49 -5.56
N GLU A 158 3.49 -17.15 -6.33
CA GLU A 158 3.49 -18.61 -6.49
C GLU A 158 3.69 -19.33 -5.15
N LYS A 159 4.66 -18.88 -4.35
CA LYS A 159 4.89 -19.41 -3.00
C LYS A 159 3.63 -19.28 -2.13
N ASN A 160 2.96 -18.14 -2.16
CA ASN A 160 1.75 -17.91 -1.38
C ASN A 160 0.57 -18.75 -1.88
N ILE A 161 0.42 -18.94 -3.19
CA ILE A 161 -0.57 -19.87 -3.76
C ILE A 161 -0.33 -21.28 -3.22
N VAL A 162 0.90 -21.78 -3.30
CA VAL A 162 1.22 -23.11 -2.77
C VAL A 162 0.92 -23.18 -1.27
N LEU A 163 1.32 -22.18 -0.48
CA LEU A 163 1.05 -22.12 0.96
C LEU A 163 -0.45 -22.14 1.29
N PHE A 164 -1.25 -21.32 0.62
CA PHE A 164 -2.69 -21.19 0.90
C PHE A 164 -3.48 -22.42 0.46
N GLN A 165 -2.98 -23.19 -0.52
CA GLN A 165 -3.61 -24.42 -0.98
C GLN A 165 -3.81 -25.42 0.17
N TRP A 166 -2.82 -25.54 1.07
CA TRP A 166 -2.89 -26.44 2.23
C TRP A 166 -4.05 -26.10 3.17
N TYR A 167 -4.28 -24.81 3.40
CA TYR A 167 -5.36 -24.34 4.27
C TYR A 167 -6.73 -24.39 3.59
N ILE A 168 -6.82 -24.01 2.31
CA ILE A 168 -8.09 -23.90 1.58
C ILE A 168 -8.66 -25.29 1.23
N HIS A 169 -7.80 -26.27 0.95
CA HIS A 169 -8.22 -27.64 0.58
C HIS A 169 -8.06 -28.65 1.74
N GLY A 170 -7.67 -28.21 2.93
CA GLY A 170 -7.67 -29.04 4.14
C GLY A 170 -6.60 -30.13 4.18
N ILE A 171 -5.37 -29.83 3.73
CA ILE A 171 -4.23 -30.74 3.90
C ILE A 171 -3.61 -30.58 5.31
N ILE A 172 -4.05 -29.58 6.09
CA ILE A 172 -3.66 -29.33 7.50
C ILE A 172 -4.88 -28.86 8.30
#